data_AF-A0A2N1Y6F8-F1
#
_entry.id   AF-A0A2N1Y6F8-F1
#
_cell.length_a   1.000
_cell.length_b   1.000
_cell.length_c   1.000
_cell.angle_alpha   90.00
_cell.angle_beta   90.00
_cell.angle_gamma   90.00
#
_symmetry.space_group_name_H-M   'P 1'
#
loop_
_entity.id
_entity.type
_entity.pdbx_description
1 polymer ?
#
loop_
_entity_poly.entity_id
_entity_poly.type
_entity_poly.pdbx_seq_one_letter_code
_entity_poly.pdbx_strand_id
1 'polypeptide(L)'
;MPEPIVAWQCIGCGKLEAPQTCIGVCEDRKVELLPAHHYAEAIAQLDDASKALAQWHNLAHRLLQTTPHDDAWQSSYRAFQAQMRALLAQQKILR
;
A
#
# COMPACT_ATOMS: atom_id res chain seq x y z
N MET A 1 5.74 14.37 0.65
CA MET A 1 4.27 14.23 0.63
C MET A 1 3.74 15.25 -0.36
N PRO A 2 2.79 14.89 -1.24
CA PRO A 2 2.29 15.83 -2.23
C PRO A 2 1.60 17.01 -1.53
N GLU A 3 1.78 18.21 -2.07
CA GLU A 3 1.19 19.42 -1.52
C GLU A 3 -0.30 19.49 -1.89
N PRO A 4 -1.20 19.64 -0.90
CA PRO A 4 -2.64 19.68 -1.18
C PRO A 4 -3.06 21.01 -1.81
N ILE A 5 -4.02 20.94 -2.72
CA ILE A 5 -4.72 22.11 -3.23
C ILE A 5 -5.80 22.47 -2.22
N VAL A 6 -5.73 23.68 -1.68
CA VAL A 6 -6.81 24.21 -0.83
C VAL A 6 -7.97 24.62 -1.72
N ALA A 7 -9.17 24.12 -1.41
CA ALA A 7 -10.41 24.50 -2.07
C ALA A 7 -11.53 24.75 -1.04
N TRP A 8 -12.62 25.35 -1.50
CA TRP A 8 -13.85 25.49 -0.74
C TRP A 8 -14.90 24.53 -1.30
N GLN A 9 -15.50 23.72 -0.42
CA GLN A 9 -16.54 22.76 -0.76
C GLN A 9 -17.84 23.08 -0.04
N CYS A 10 -18.95 23.19 -0.75
CA CYS A 10 -20.27 23.24 -0.11
C CYS A 10 -20.57 21.91 0.58
N ILE A 11 -20.90 21.94 1.88
CA ILE A 11 -21.23 20.73 2.66
C ILE A 11 -22.61 20.13 2.31
N GLY A 12 -23.48 20.91 1.67
CA GLY A 12 -24.83 20.47 1.27
C GLY A 12 -24.87 19.74 -0.08
N CYS A 13 -24.14 20.24 -1.09
CA CYS A 13 -24.18 19.70 -2.45
C CYS A 13 -22.83 19.20 -2.98
N GLY A 14 -21.75 19.35 -2.22
CA GLY A 14 -20.41 18.87 -2.57
C GLY A 14 -19.68 19.70 -3.64
N LYS A 15 -20.26 20.82 -4.08
CA LYS A 15 -19.70 21.72 -5.11
C LYS A 15 -18.32 22.24 -4.68
N LEU A 16 -17.34 22.10 -5.56
CA LEU A 16 -16.04 22.78 -5.53
C LEU A 16 -16.11 23.97 -6.50
N GLU A 17 -15.46 25.10 -6.19
CA GLU A 17 -15.62 26.35 -6.96
C GLU A 17 -15.55 26.20 -8.49
N ALA A 18 -16.73 26.21 -9.10
CA ALA A 18 -17.03 26.50 -10.49
C ALA A 18 -18.38 27.29 -10.49
N PRO A 19 -18.61 28.24 -11.40
CA PRO A 19 -19.81 29.07 -11.36
C PRO A 19 -21.08 28.24 -11.64
N GLN A 20 -21.90 28.09 -10.60
CA GLN A 20 -23.26 27.53 -10.65
C GLN A 20 -24.09 28.33 -9.66
N THR A 21 -25.34 28.62 -10.00
CA THR A 21 -26.25 29.41 -9.16
C THR A 21 -26.48 28.70 -7.83
N CYS A 22 -25.89 29.24 -6.76
CA CYS A 22 -26.12 28.78 -5.41
C CYS A 22 -27.48 29.29 -4.92
N ILE A 23 -28.32 28.39 -4.42
CA ILE A 23 -29.65 28.70 -3.86
C ILE A 23 -29.56 29.22 -2.40
N GLY A 24 -28.35 29.43 -1.87
CA GLY A 24 -28.11 30.12 -0.60
C GLY A 24 -28.28 29.28 0.67
N VAL A 25 -28.38 27.95 0.57
CA VAL A 25 -28.49 27.02 1.72
C VAL A 25 -27.18 26.27 2.04
N CYS A 26 -26.15 26.48 1.23
CA CYS A 26 -24.84 25.86 1.39
C CYS A 26 -23.98 26.63 2.39
N GLU A 27 -23.40 25.92 3.37
CA GLU A 27 -22.21 26.37 4.08
C GLU A 27 -20.97 25.78 3.39
N ASP A 28 -19.95 26.61 3.14
CA ASP A 28 -18.71 26.15 2.54
C ASP A 28 -17.66 25.81 3.61
N ARG A 29 -16.93 24.71 3.41
CA ARG A 29 -15.81 24.31 4.25
C ARG A 29 -14.53 24.26 3.44
N LYS A 30 -13.45 24.71 4.08
CA LYS A 30 -12.10 24.55 3.55
C LYS A 30 -11.78 23.06 3.49
N VAL A 31 -11.37 22.58 2.33
CA VAL A 31 -10.92 21.21 2.08
C VAL A 31 -9.54 21.21 1.45
N GLU A 32 -8.83 20.09 1.63
CA GLU A 32 -7.54 19.81 1.03
C GLU A 32 -7.71 18.70 0.00
N LEU A 33 -7.38 19.00 -1.26
CA LEU A 33 -7.56 18.11 -2.39
C LEU A 33 -6.23 17.67 -2.95
N LEU A 34 -6.14 16.40 -3.33
CA LEU A 34 -5.04 15.86 -4.12
C LEU A 34 -5.58 15.29 -5.43
N PRO A 35 -4.83 15.39 -6.53
CA PRO A 35 -5.13 14.65 -7.73
C PRO A 35 -5.36 13.16 -7.44
N ALA A 36 -6.45 12.60 -7.98
CA ALA A 36 -6.86 11.22 -7.69
C ALA A 36 -5.78 10.17 -8.05
N HIS A 37 -4.91 10.47 -9.02
CA HIS A 37 -3.82 9.56 -9.40
C HIS A 37 -2.84 9.31 -8.24
N HIS A 38 -2.59 10.30 -7.37
CA HIS A 38 -1.73 10.09 -6.19
C HIS A 38 -2.33 9.08 -5.22
N TYR A 39 -3.65 9.09 -5.03
CA TYR A 39 -4.32 8.08 -4.21
C TYR A 39 -4.22 6.70 -4.86
N ALA A 40 -4.48 6.60 -6.17
CA ALA A 40 -4.39 5.33 -6.90
C ALA A 40 -2.96 4.74 -6.85
N GLU A 41 -1.94 5.56 -7.05
CA GLU A 41 -0.53 5.17 -6.92
C GLU A 41 -0.19 4.71 -5.50
N ALA A 42 -0.63 5.46 -4.49
CA ALA A 42 -0.38 5.09 -3.09
C ALA A 42 -1.04 3.76 -2.71
N ILE A 43 -2.27 3.51 -3.18
CA ILE A 43 -2.96 2.23 -2.95
C ILE A 43 -2.26 1.09 -3.67
N ALA A 44 -1.81 1.28 -4.92
CA ALA A 44 -1.06 0.26 -5.64
C ALA A 44 0.27 -0.08 -4.94
N GLN A 45 1.04 0.92 -4.51
CA GLN A 45 2.28 0.73 -3.75
C GLN A 45 2.02 0.03 -2.40
N LEU A 46 0.93 0.39 -1.73
CA LEU A 46 0.54 -0.24 -0.46
C LEU A 46 0.17 -1.72 -0.65
N ASP A 47 -0.55 -2.05 -1.72
CA ASP A 47 -0.92 -3.43 -2.05
C ASP A 47 0.32 -4.28 -2.37
N ASP A 48 1.25 -3.76 -3.18
CA ASP A 48 2.52 -4.42 -3.48
C ASP A 48 3.37 -4.64 -2.22
N ALA A 49 3.48 -3.61 -1.37
CA ALA A 49 4.20 -3.71 -0.09
C ALA A 49 3.54 -4.73 0.86
N SER A 50 2.21 -4.76 0.91
CA SER A 50 1.44 -5.70 1.75
C SER A 50 1.61 -7.14 1.29
N LYS A 51 1.59 -7.39 -0.03
CA LYS A 51 1.87 -8.71 -0.61
C LYS A 51 3.29 -9.17 -0.30
N ALA A 52 4.28 -8.30 -0.47
CA ALA A 52 5.67 -8.62 -0.14
C ALA A 52 5.83 -8.94 1.35
N LEU A 53 5.21 -8.17 2.24
CA LEU A 53 5.24 -8.42 3.68
C LEU A 53 4.59 -9.77 4.04
N ALA A 54 3.45 -10.09 3.43
CA ALA A 54 2.77 -11.37 3.64
C ALA A 54 3.65 -12.56 3.24
N GLN A 55 4.38 -12.46 2.11
CA GLN A 55 5.32 -13.50 1.68
C GLN A 55 6.46 -13.73 2.70
N TRP A 56 7.05 -12.65 3.22
CA TRP A 56 8.07 -12.75 4.26
C TRP A 56 7.53 -13.33 5.55
N HIS A 57 6.35 -12.88 5.99
CA HIS A 57 5.68 -13.40 7.18
C HIS A 57 5.43 -14.91 7.08
N ASN A 58 4.90 -15.36 5.95
CA ASN A 58 4.66 -16.78 5.70
C ASN A 58 5.95 -17.61 5.72
N LEU A 59 7.04 -17.09 5.14
CA LEU A 59 8.33 -17.79 5.15
C LEU A 59 8.91 -17.89 6.57
N ALA A 60 8.84 -16.80 7.35
CA ALA A 60 9.28 -16.79 8.74
C ALA A 60 8.45 -17.76 9.61
N HIS A 61 7.14 -17.77 9.44
CA HIS A 61 6.25 -18.68 10.15
C HIS A 61 6.57 -20.15 9.81
N ARG A 62 6.77 -20.47 8.54
CA ARG A 62 7.19 -21.82 8.11
C ARG A 62 8.53 -22.22 8.71
N LEU A 63 9.50 -21.30 8.79
CA LEU A 63 10.79 -21.58 9.41
C LEU A 63 10.64 -21.94 10.89
N LEU A 64 9.83 -21.18 11.64
CA LEU A 64 9.56 -21.45 13.06
C LEU A 64 8.88 -22.81 13.29
N GLN A 65 8.01 -23.23 12.38
CA GLN A 65 7.28 -24.49 12.48
C GLN A 65 8.02 -25.71 11.91
N THR A 66 9.14 -25.51 11.20
CA THR A 66 9.86 -26.61 10.58
C THR A 66 10.84 -27.21 11.57
N THR A 67 10.63 -28.48 11.92
CA THR A 67 11.60 -29.30 12.65
C THR A 67 12.12 -30.38 11.70
N PRO A 68 13.25 -30.16 11.02
CA PRO A 68 13.78 -31.16 10.11
C PRO A 68 14.38 -32.34 10.89
N HIS A 69 14.35 -33.52 10.28
CA HIS A 69 15.07 -34.68 10.77
C HIS A 69 16.59 -34.48 10.62
N ASP A 70 17.40 -35.19 11.41
CA ASP A 70 18.86 -34.97 11.50
C ASP A 70 19.60 -35.21 10.17
N ASP A 71 19.05 -36.01 9.26
CA ASP A 71 19.60 -36.24 7.92
C ASP A 71 19.09 -35.22 6.88
N ALA A 72 18.09 -34.42 7.21
CA ALA A 72 17.38 -33.52 6.30
C ALA A 72 17.48 -32.03 6.68
N TRP A 73 18.20 -31.67 7.75
CA TRP A 73 18.33 -30.26 8.16
C TRP A 73 19.05 -29.41 7.10
N GLN A 74 20.06 -29.97 6.43
CA GLN A 74 20.83 -29.25 5.41
C GLN A 74 20.00 -28.92 4.18
N SER A 75 19.17 -29.87 3.72
CA SER A 75 18.30 -29.67 2.57
C SER A 75 17.21 -28.65 2.89
N SER A 76 16.60 -28.74 4.09
CA SER A 76 15.62 -27.76 4.59
C SER A 76 16.22 -26.36 4.68
N TYR A 77 17.43 -26.22 5.25
CA TYR A 77 18.12 -24.95 5.35
C TYR A 77 18.41 -24.32 3.97
N ARG A 78 18.92 -25.12 3.01
CA ARG A 78 19.16 -24.65 1.63
C ARG A 78 17.87 -24.24 0.93
N ALA A 79 16.77 -24.95 1.15
CA ALA A 79 15.47 -24.61 0.59
C ALA A 79 14.93 -23.28 1.13
N PHE A 80 15.10 -23.00 2.42
CA PHE A 80 14.75 -21.71 3.01
C PHE A 80 15.64 -20.58 2.45
N GLN A 81 16.96 -20.79 2.34
CA GLN A 81 17.86 -19.80 1.71
C GLN A 81 17.46 -19.49 0.26
N ALA A 82 17.11 -20.50 -0.53
CA ALA A 82 16.67 -20.32 -1.91
C ALA A 82 15.39 -19.46 -1.99
N GLN A 83 14.41 -19.75 -1.12
CA GLN A 83 13.18 -18.95 -1.03
C GLN A 83 13.46 -17.50 -0.60
N MET A 84 14.32 -17.27 0.40
CA MET A 84 14.71 -15.91 0.81
C MET A 84 15.41 -15.14 -0.32
N ARG A 85 16.33 -15.78 -1.05
CA ARG A 85 17.00 -15.16 -2.19
C ARG A 85 16.01 -14.76 -3.29
N ALA A 86 15.02 -15.61 -3.56
CA ALA A 86 13.97 -15.30 -4.54
C ALA A 86 13.14 -14.07 -4.11
N LEU A 87 12.71 -14.00 -2.83
CA LEU A 87 11.98 -12.84 -2.31
C LEU A 87 12.82 -11.55 -2.35
N LEU A 88 14.11 -11.64 -2.00
CA LEU A 88 15.03 -10.50 -2.11
C LEU A 88 15.23 -10.03 -3.55
N ALA A 89 15.30 -10.94 -4.51
CA ALA A 89 15.39 -10.60 -5.92
C ALA A 89 14.12 -9.90 -6.43
N GLN A 90 12.94 -10.40 -6.03
CA GLN A 90 11.66 -9.78 -6.38
C GLN A 90 11.52 -8.36 -5.83
N GLN A 91 11.95 -8.12 -4.59
CA GLN A 91 11.92 -6.76 -3.99
C GLN A 91 12.88 -5.77 -4.66
N LYS A 92 13.99 -6.23 -5.24
CA LYS A 92 14.90 -5.36 -6.00
C LYS A 92 14.35 -4.95 -7.35
N ILE A 93 13.43 -5.73 -7.92
CA ILE A 93 12.77 -5.41 -9.20
C ILE A 93 11.63 -4.41 -8.99
N LEU A 94 11.02 -4.40 -7.79
CA LEU A 94 9.94 -3.50 -7.40
C LEU A 94 10.43 -2.15 -6.82
N ARG A 95 11.74 -1.96 -6.67
CA ARG A 95 12.39 -0.70 -6.23
C ARG A 95 13.01 0.02 -7.41
#